data_AF-A0A4Q7PXS4-F1
#
_entry.id   AF-A0A4Q7PXS4-F1
#
_cell.length_a   1.000
_cell.length_b   1.000
_cell.length_c   1.000
_cell.angle_alpha   90.00
_cell.angle_beta   90.00
_cell.angle_gamma   90.00
#
_symmetry.space_group_name_H-M   'P 1'
#
loop_
_entity.id
_entity.type
_entity.pdbx_description
1 polymer ?
#
loop_
_entity_poly.entity_id
_entity_poly.type
_entity_poly.pdbx_seq_one_letter_code
_entity_poly.pdbx_strand_id
1 'polypeptide(L)'
;MTGQAHVVTKGAGRTVDLGVARMRVLADDAVTRTFSLTEFAGEAEGPWTVPHLHHGFEESFFVLEGEFTFTVGGEAVVAGAGTYVLVPKDTAHTISAARGGGRFLTLMVPGGLEKMFVELGELPANAVTDPVARKKVSARYDSIPV
;
A
#
# COMPACT_ATOMS: atom_id res chain seq x y z
N MET A 1 13.97 -12.38 18.63
CA MET A 1 14.60 -11.39 17.73
C MET A 1 16.09 -11.35 18.06
N THR A 2 16.96 -11.47 17.07
CA THR A 2 18.38 -11.19 17.24
C THR A 2 18.54 -9.70 17.54
N GLY A 3 19.45 -9.31 18.44
CA GLY A 3 19.64 -7.91 18.86
C GLY A 3 20.35 -7.03 17.82
N GLN A 4 20.19 -7.31 16.52
CA GLN A 4 20.81 -6.57 15.43
C GLN A 4 19.79 -5.67 14.75
N ALA A 5 20.23 -4.50 14.30
CA ALA A 5 19.38 -3.57 13.56
C ALA A 5 18.96 -4.17 12.21
N HIS A 6 17.69 -4.03 11.85
CA HIS A 6 17.20 -4.25 10.49
C HIS A 6 17.36 -2.94 9.70
N VAL A 7 18.14 -2.97 8.62
CA VAL A 7 18.49 -1.77 7.84
C VAL A 7 18.22 -2.01 6.37
N VAL A 8 17.42 -1.12 5.76
CA VAL A 8 17.19 -1.08 4.31
C VAL A 8 17.60 0.29 3.80
N THR A 9 18.77 0.37 3.16
CA THR A 9 19.31 1.61 2.59
C THR A 9 18.58 2.00 1.32
N LYS A 10 18.71 3.27 0.89
CA LYS A 10 18.12 3.76 -0.37
C LYS A 10 18.46 2.83 -1.55
N GLY A 11 17.44 2.40 -2.29
CA GLY A 11 17.57 1.50 -3.44
C GLY A 11 17.67 0.02 -3.10
N ALA A 12 17.90 -0.36 -1.84
CA ALA A 12 17.83 -1.74 -1.37
C ALA A 12 16.39 -2.15 -1.00
N GLY A 13 16.16 -3.43 -0.71
CA GLY A 13 14.84 -3.96 -0.35
C GLY A 13 14.09 -4.52 -1.55
N ARG A 14 13.13 -5.42 -1.29
CA ARG A 14 12.31 -6.04 -2.34
C ARG A 14 11.41 -4.98 -2.97
N THR A 15 11.45 -4.88 -4.30
CA THR A 15 10.52 -4.04 -5.06
C THR A 15 9.54 -4.89 -5.84
N VAL A 16 8.34 -4.35 -6.05
CA VAL A 16 7.23 -4.99 -6.75
C VAL A 16 6.58 -3.92 -7.64
N ASP A 17 6.47 -4.19 -8.93
CA ASP A 17 5.73 -3.33 -9.86
C ASP A 17 4.24 -3.72 -9.86
N LEU A 18 3.37 -2.74 -9.60
CA LEU A 18 1.92 -2.91 -9.52
C LEU A 18 1.20 -2.20 -10.68
N GLY A 19 1.95 -1.76 -11.71
CA GLY A 19 1.47 -1.08 -12.90
C GLY A 19 1.27 0.43 -12.70
N VAL A 20 0.55 0.83 -11.66
CA VAL A 20 0.29 2.25 -11.33
C VAL A 20 1.30 2.83 -10.33
N ALA A 21 1.91 1.96 -9.53
CA ALA A 21 2.92 2.30 -8.55
C ALA A 21 3.88 1.13 -8.36
N ARG A 22 5.06 1.41 -7.81
CA ARG A 22 6.01 0.43 -7.33
C ARG A 22 5.95 0.39 -5.81
N MET A 23 5.74 -0.79 -5.24
CA MET A 23 5.93 -1.02 -3.82
C MET A 23 7.38 -1.40 -3.55
N ARG A 24 7.92 -0.94 -2.42
CA ARG A 24 9.23 -1.31 -1.90
C ARG A 24 9.10 -1.69 -0.42
N VAL A 25 9.54 -2.89 -0.06
CA VAL A 25 9.44 -3.42 1.30
C VAL A 25 10.60 -2.90 2.13
N LEU A 26 10.29 -2.19 3.22
CA LEU A 26 11.28 -1.73 4.21
C LEU A 26 11.35 -2.69 5.40
N ALA A 27 10.20 -3.17 5.88
CA ALA A 27 10.10 -4.25 6.86
C ALA A 27 8.81 -5.04 6.63
N ASP A 28 8.89 -6.37 6.64
CA ASP A 28 7.75 -7.27 6.49
C ASP A 28 7.39 -7.97 7.81
N ASP A 29 6.30 -8.73 7.80
CA ASP A 29 5.85 -9.44 9.00
C ASP A 29 6.84 -10.53 9.48
N ALA A 30 7.68 -11.07 8.60
CA ALA A 30 8.69 -12.06 8.94
C ALA A 30 9.82 -11.45 9.79
N VAL A 31 10.17 -10.19 9.52
CA VAL A 31 11.15 -9.40 10.28
C VAL A 31 10.55 -8.89 11.59
N THR A 32 9.39 -8.23 11.54
CA THR A 32 8.87 -7.48 12.70
C THR A 32 8.02 -8.31 13.65
N ARG A 33 7.39 -9.38 13.14
CA ARG A 33 6.34 -10.17 13.80
C ARG A 33 5.12 -9.36 14.29
N THR A 34 5.01 -8.11 13.89
CA THR A 34 4.04 -7.15 14.47
C THR A 34 3.47 -6.19 13.44
N PHE A 35 4.28 -5.65 12.53
CA PHE A 35 3.83 -4.66 11.53
C PHE A 35 4.54 -4.86 10.19
N SER A 36 4.02 -4.27 9.13
CA SER A 36 4.78 -4.12 7.88
C SER A 36 4.92 -2.64 7.56
N LEU A 37 6.09 -2.27 7.04
CA LEU A 37 6.39 -0.92 6.55
C LEU A 37 6.84 -1.02 5.10
N THR A 38 6.08 -0.38 4.21
CA THR A 38 6.33 -0.36 2.77
C THR A 38 6.32 1.06 2.24
N GLU A 39 7.08 1.31 1.19
CA GLU A 39 7.06 2.55 0.43
C GLU A 39 6.36 2.31 -0.90
N PHE A 40 5.40 3.17 -1.27
CA PHE A 40 4.78 3.17 -2.59
C PHE A 40 5.18 4.43 -3.34
N ALA A 41 5.59 4.29 -4.60
CA ALA A 41 6.00 5.40 -5.45
C ALA A 41 5.58 5.19 -6.91
N GLY A 42 5.14 6.25 -7.59
CA GLY A 42 4.69 6.18 -8.98
C GLY A 42 4.40 7.56 -9.56
N GLU A 43 4.32 7.66 -10.88
CA GLU A 43 4.06 8.92 -11.61
C GLU A 43 2.64 8.97 -12.19
N ALA A 44 1.88 7.88 -12.06
CA ALA A 44 0.53 7.77 -12.60
C ALA A 44 -0.43 8.69 -11.84
N GLU A 45 -1.17 9.51 -12.58
CA GLU A 45 -2.31 10.29 -12.07
C GLU A 45 -3.55 9.40 -11.93
N GLY A 46 -4.42 9.74 -10.98
CA GLY A 46 -5.71 9.09 -10.80
C GLY A 46 -5.67 7.94 -9.79
N PRO A 47 -6.63 7.00 -9.86
CA PRO A 47 -6.79 5.96 -8.85
C PRO A 47 -5.60 5.01 -8.78
N TRP A 48 -5.01 4.87 -7.59
CA TRP A 48 -4.00 3.85 -7.29
C TRP A 48 -4.60 2.60 -6.67
N THR A 49 -5.74 2.75 -6.01
CA THR A 49 -6.52 1.65 -5.45
C THR A 49 -7.96 1.70 -5.97
N VAL A 50 -8.65 0.55 -5.87
CA VAL A 50 -10.11 0.50 -5.93
C VAL A 50 -10.67 0.72 -4.51
N PRO A 51 -11.96 1.09 -4.35
CA PRO A 51 -12.59 1.09 -3.03
C PRO A 51 -12.48 -0.27 -2.38
N HIS A 52 -11.95 -0.29 -1.16
CA HIS A 52 -11.82 -1.51 -0.38
C HIS A 52 -11.77 -1.24 1.13
N LEU A 53 -11.88 -2.31 1.92
CA LEU A 53 -11.71 -2.27 3.37
C LEU A 53 -10.90 -3.48 3.87
N HIS A 54 -10.54 -3.41 5.15
CA HIS A 54 -9.81 -4.43 5.89
C HIS A 54 -10.50 -4.70 7.23
N HIS A 55 -10.65 -5.96 7.62
CA HIS A 55 -11.24 -6.35 8.91
C HIS A 55 -10.18 -6.61 9.99
N GLY A 56 -9.01 -7.10 9.59
CA GLY A 56 -7.97 -7.65 10.46
C GLY A 56 -6.96 -6.62 10.96
N PHE A 57 -6.75 -5.54 10.22
CA PHE A 57 -5.67 -4.58 10.47
C PHE A 57 -6.08 -3.14 10.19
N GLU A 58 -5.38 -2.22 10.87
CA GLU A 58 -5.39 -0.81 10.50
C GLU A 58 -4.33 -0.58 9.43
N GLU A 59 -4.59 0.37 8.54
CA GLU A 59 -3.66 0.81 7.52
C GLU A 59 -3.43 2.31 7.66
N SER A 60 -2.18 2.75 7.62
CA SER A 60 -1.87 4.18 7.69
C SER A 60 -0.83 4.60 6.70
N PHE A 61 -0.89 5.87 6.31
CA PHE A 61 -0.13 6.46 5.24
C PHE A 61 0.61 7.70 5.73
N PHE A 62 1.86 7.86 5.31
CA PHE A 62 2.62 9.09 5.50
C PHE A 62 3.15 9.57 4.16
N VAL A 63 2.62 10.70 3.67
CA VAL A 63 2.97 11.23 2.34
C VAL A 63 4.38 11.82 2.40
N LEU A 64 5.26 11.33 1.53
CA LEU A 64 6.64 11.80 1.41
C LEU A 64 6.79 12.83 0.29
N GLU A 65 6.02 12.69 -0.79
CA GLU A 65 6.12 13.49 -2.00
C GLU A 65 4.82 13.44 -2.80
N GLY A 66 4.51 14.52 -3.52
CA GLY A 66 3.28 14.65 -4.30
C GLY A 66 2.07 15.01 -3.45
N GLU A 67 0.89 14.85 -4.05
CA GLU A 67 -0.41 15.07 -3.42
C GLU A 67 -1.33 13.90 -3.75
N PHE A 68 -2.04 13.41 -2.75
CA PHE A 68 -3.01 12.34 -2.88
C PHE A 68 -4.36 12.79 -2.32
N THR A 69 -5.43 12.28 -2.90
CA THR A 69 -6.75 12.29 -2.26
C THR A 69 -7.02 10.91 -1.68
N PHE A 70 -7.12 10.86 -0.35
CA PHE A 70 -7.61 9.70 0.38
C PHE A 70 -9.10 9.88 0.60
N THR A 71 -9.94 8.96 0.12
CA THR A 71 -11.33 8.93 0.56
C THR A 71 -11.43 7.90 1.67
N VAL A 72 -11.85 8.27 2.87
CA VAL A 72 -11.91 7.39 4.06
C VAL A 72 -13.29 7.53 4.68
N GLY A 73 -14.05 6.43 4.77
CA GLY A 73 -15.41 6.47 5.32
C GLY A 73 -16.37 7.40 4.57
N GLY A 74 -16.07 7.74 3.31
CA GLY A 74 -16.83 8.68 2.49
C GLY A 74 -16.33 10.14 2.55
N GLU A 75 -15.37 10.47 3.41
CA GLU A 75 -14.77 11.80 3.47
C GLU A 75 -13.48 11.86 2.65
N ALA A 76 -13.35 12.90 1.82
CA ALA A 76 -12.16 13.13 1.02
C ALA A 76 -11.14 14.01 1.79
N VAL A 77 -9.91 13.53 1.87
CA VAL A 77 -8.77 14.19 2.49
C VAL A 77 -7.69 14.40 1.42
N VAL A 78 -7.42 15.66 1.08
CA VAL A 78 -6.29 16.03 0.24
C VAL A 78 -5.03 16.10 1.12
N ALA A 79 -4.03 15.29 0.78
CA ALA A 79 -2.85 15.04 1.59
C ALA A 79 -1.59 15.25 0.75
N GLY A 80 -0.88 16.35 1.02
CA GLY A 80 0.47 16.61 0.50
C GLY A 80 1.56 16.07 1.43
N ALA A 81 2.82 16.26 1.03
CA ALA A 81 3.98 15.82 1.82
C ALA A 81 3.94 16.27 3.30
N GLY A 82 4.26 15.34 4.21
CA GLY A 82 4.20 15.55 5.66
C GLY A 82 2.83 15.22 6.29
N THR A 83 1.83 14.87 5.49
CA THR A 83 0.51 14.47 5.99
C THR A 83 0.49 13.00 6.39
N TYR A 84 -0.08 12.72 7.58
CA TYR A 84 -0.39 11.37 8.04
C TYR A 84 -1.89 11.10 7.95
N VAL A 85 -2.26 9.92 7.46
CA VAL A 85 -3.65 9.45 7.37
C VAL A 85 -3.73 8.06 7.98
N LEU A 86 -4.64 7.84 8.92
CA LEU A 86 -4.96 6.51 9.46
C LEU A 86 -6.33 6.09 8.94
N VAL A 87 -6.41 4.88 8.40
CA VAL A 87 -7.66 4.21 8.07
C VAL A 87 -7.92 3.15 9.15
N PRO A 88 -8.95 3.36 10.00
CA PRO A 88 -9.36 2.35 10.96
C PRO A 88 -9.87 1.08 10.27
N LYS A 89 -9.89 -0.01 11.03
CA LYS A 89 -10.56 -1.25 10.61
C LYS A 89 -12.00 -1.00 10.19
N ASP A 90 -12.50 -1.86 9.31
CA ASP A 90 -13.88 -1.84 8.81
C ASP A 90 -14.27 -0.55 8.08
N THR A 91 -13.28 0.27 7.69
CA THR A 91 -13.51 1.56 7.02
C THR A 91 -13.12 1.46 5.56
N ALA A 92 -14.10 1.66 4.69
CA ALA A 92 -13.89 1.74 3.25
C ALA A 92 -12.98 2.92 2.90
N HIS A 93 -11.99 2.68 2.04
CA HIS A 93 -11.11 3.73 1.58
C HIS A 93 -10.60 3.57 0.14
N THR A 94 -10.15 4.68 -0.45
CA THR A 94 -9.48 4.77 -1.74
C THR A 94 -8.34 5.75 -1.72
N ILE A 95 -7.38 5.58 -2.64
CA ILE A 95 -6.24 6.47 -2.84
C ILE A 95 -6.20 6.86 -4.32
N SER A 96 -6.22 8.16 -4.60
CA SER A 96 -5.96 8.72 -5.93
C SER A 96 -4.81 9.69 -5.87
N ALA A 97 -3.86 9.60 -6.80
CA ALA A 97 -2.76 10.55 -6.92
C ALA A 97 -3.17 11.74 -7.80
N ALA A 98 -2.70 12.93 -7.45
CA ALA A 98 -2.76 14.09 -8.32
C ALA A 98 -1.80 13.93 -9.52
N ARG A 99 -1.83 14.91 -10.43
CA ARG A 99 -0.94 14.95 -11.60
C ARG A 99 0.53 14.89 -11.17
N GLY A 100 1.28 13.98 -11.79
CA GLY A 100 2.71 13.74 -11.48
C GLY A 100 2.95 12.66 -10.43
N GLY A 101 1.88 12.06 -9.89
CA GLY A 101 1.98 10.97 -8.93
C GLY A 101 2.56 11.41 -7.59
N GLY A 102 3.32 10.54 -6.94
CA GLY A 102 3.92 10.83 -5.65
C GLY A 102 4.54 9.61 -4.97
N ARG A 103 4.75 9.75 -3.67
CA ARG A 103 5.34 8.70 -2.82
C ARG A 103 4.83 8.80 -1.39
N PHE A 104 4.51 7.66 -0.79
CA PHE A 104 4.12 7.57 0.62
C PHE A 104 4.67 6.30 1.27
N LEU A 105 4.75 6.31 2.60
CA LEU A 105 4.92 5.12 3.41
C LEU A 105 3.54 4.57 3.77
N THR A 106 3.43 3.25 3.80
CA THR A 106 2.30 2.53 4.40
C THR A 106 2.80 1.72 5.58
N LEU A 107 2.14 1.89 6.72
CA LEU A 107 2.33 1.06 7.91
C LEU A 107 1.05 0.27 8.17
N MET A 108 1.15 -1.06 8.25
CA MET A 108 0.02 -1.94 8.55
C MET A 108 0.25 -2.69 9.87
N VAL A 109 -0.78 -2.77 10.71
CA VAL A 109 -0.73 -3.45 12.02
C VAL A 109 -1.98 -4.30 12.25
N PRO A 110 -1.84 -5.64 12.38
CA PRO A 110 -0.64 -6.43 12.14
C PRO A 110 -0.15 -6.37 10.68
N GLY A 111 1.12 -6.70 10.44
CA GLY A 111 1.66 -6.86 9.09
C GLY A 111 1.09 -8.09 8.37
N GLY A 112 1.36 -8.21 7.07
CA GLY A 112 0.99 -9.37 6.24
C GLY A 112 0.37 -9.00 4.90
N LEU A 113 -0.23 -7.81 4.77
CA LEU A 113 -0.82 -7.33 3.51
C LEU A 113 0.23 -7.13 2.41
N GLU A 114 1.50 -6.87 2.75
CA GLU A 114 2.62 -6.77 1.79
C GLU A 114 2.73 -8.01 0.88
N LYS A 115 2.30 -9.18 1.37
CA LYS A 115 2.30 -10.45 0.63
C LYS A 115 1.30 -10.45 -0.52
N MET A 116 0.19 -9.73 -0.38
CA MET A 116 -0.76 -9.54 -1.48
C MET A 116 -0.07 -8.86 -2.66
N PHE A 117 0.64 -7.77 -2.40
CA PHE A 117 1.32 -7.01 -3.44
C PHE A 117 2.44 -7.82 -4.07
N VAL A 118 3.21 -8.54 -3.26
CA VAL A 118 4.20 -9.53 -3.72
C VAL A 118 3.59 -10.51 -4.70
N GLU A 119 2.45 -11.13 -4.37
CA GLU A 119 1.78 -12.08 -5.25
C GLU A 119 1.22 -11.41 -6.51
N LEU A 120 0.70 -10.18 -6.41
CA LEU A 120 0.27 -9.41 -7.57
C LEU A 120 1.43 -9.16 -8.55
N GLY A 121 2.62 -8.83 -8.07
CA GLY A 121 3.78 -8.60 -8.93
C GLY A 121 4.40 -9.85 -9.55
N GLU A 122 3.96 -11.04 -9.13
CA GLU A 122 4.32 -12.32 -9.76
C GLU A 122 3.38 -12.68 -10.92
N LEU A 123 2.28 -11.93 -11.10
CA LEU A 123 1.40 -12.07 -12.26
C LEU A 123 2.08 -11.57 -13.54
N PRO A 124 1.67 -12.09 -14.72
CA PRO A 124 2.05 -11.50 -16.00
C PRO A 124 1.71 -10.00 -16.04
N ALA A 125 2.56 -9.18 -16.66
CA ALA A 125 2.43 -7.71 -16.63
C ALA A 125 1.04 -7.20 -17.07
N ASN A 126 0.41 -7.87 -18.04
CA ASN A 126 -0.94 -7.53 -18.53
C ASN A 126 -2.06 -7.91 -17.54
N ALA A 127 -1.79 -8.79 -16.58
CA ALA A 127 -2.74 -9.24 -15.56
C ALA A 127 -2.61 -8.48 -14.24
N VAL A 128 -1.48 -7.80 -13.99
CA VAL A 128 -1.27 -7.01 -12.77
C VAL A 128 -2.37 -5.97 -12.58
N THR A 129 -2.86 -5.36 -13.67
CA THR A 129 -3.92 -4.35 -13.67
C THR A 129 -5.31 -4.90 -13.99
N ASP A 130 -5.44 -6.21 -14.30
CA ASP A 130 -6.74 -6.83 -14.57
C ASP A 130 -7.59 -6.90 -13.28
N PRO A 131 -8.79 -6.27 -13.26
CA PRO A 131 -9.67 -6.30 -12.09
C PRO A 131 -10.02 -7.71 -11.62
N VAL A 132 -10.16 -8.68 -12.52
CA VAL A 132 -10.53 -10.06 -12.18
C VAL A 132 -9.38 -10.76 -11.46
N ALA A 133 -8.16 -10.66 -12.02
CA ALA A 133 -6.96 -11.19 -11.40
C ALA A 133 -6.71 -10.54 -10.03
N ARG A 134 -6.77 -9.20 -9.95
CA ARG A 134 -6.57 -8.46 -8.69
C ARG A 134 -7.56 -8.89 -7.61
N LYS A 135 -8.86 -8.93 -7.93
CA LYS A 135 -9.90 -9.35 -6.97
C LYS A 135 -9.64 -10.75 -6.41
N LYS A 136 -9.19 -11.69 -7.26
CA LYS A 136 -8.86 -13.06 -6.83
C LYS A 136 -7.68 -13.08 -5.86
N VAL A 137 -6.66 -12.24 -6.07
CA VAL A 137 -5.52 -12.14 -5.14
C VAL A 137 -5.93 -11.44 -3.85
N SER A 138 -6.56 -10.27 -3.93
CA SER A 138 -6.93 -9.45 -2.77
C SER A 138 -7.83 -10.17 -1.77
N ALA A 139 -8.75 -11.02 -2.25
CA ALA A 139 -9.64 -11.82 -1.41
C ALA A 139 -8.90 -12.79 -0.47
N ARG A 140 -7.61 -13.09 -0.69
CA ARG A 140 -6.80 -13.95 0.20
C ARG A 140 -6.12 -13.18 1.33
N TYR A 141 -6.07 -11.85 1.26
CA TYR A 141 -5.28 -11.00 2.16
C TYR A 141 -6.09 -9.90 2.82
N ASP A 142 -7.39 -10.13 3.03
CA ASP A 142 -8.27 -9.19 3.74
C ASP A 142 -8.28 -7.77 3.12
N SER A 143 -8.07 -7.66 1.80
CA SER A 143 -8.31 -6.45 1.02
C SER A 143 -9.58 -6.68 0.21
N ILE A 144 -10.70 -6.18 0.74
CA ILE A 144 -12.04 -6.56 0.28
C ILE A 144 -12.64 -5.40 -0.52
N PRO A 145 -12.85 -5.56 -1.85
CA PRO A 145 -13.48 -4.52 -2.64
C PRO A 145 -14.90 -4.21 -2.16
N VAL A 146 -15.27 -2.93 -2.18
CA VAL A 146 -16.60 -2.42 -1.80
C VAL A 146 -17.31 -1.66 -2.91
#